data_AF-A0A2T0TY61-F1
#
_entry.id   AF-A0A2T0TY61-F1
#
_cell.length_a   1.000
_cell.length_b   1.000
_cell.length_c   1.000
_cell.angle_alpha   90.00
_cell.angle_beta   90.00
_cell.angle_gamma   90.00
#
_symmetry.space_group_name_H-M   'P 1'
#
loop_
_entity.id
_entity.type
_entity.pdbx_description
1 polymer ?
#
loop_
_entity_poly.entity_id
_entity_poly.type
_entity_poly.pdbx_seq_one_letter_code
_entity_poly.pdbx_strand_id
1 'polypeptide(L)'
;MIDVELPPGPPASALARGFAACLASVTEVAVTDLPAPGEDLAHALGAWRGWLAGHGSGLVPIADPVRFQWPGWWIAVVEQEDGGTGGGAGGGAAAVLAFGTPPGVVLSPQTPALLGRATADLRIREAHAVASLDPVPRRGPVAEVLRGTVEGLAVAPAAEAPMRLLDVAHARAGRGLDGDRYAVGAGTFSPRAGRRPGYDLTLVAAEVLDELAAAGVPLDLAGTRRNVLTRGIDVNALVGRRFRVGEVLCEGRRLCEPCVHLDRLSGPGTLRPLIHRGGLRADVLTDGEIRVGAPVVAE
;
A
#
# COMPACT_ATOMS: atom_id res chain seq x y z
N MET A 1 9.98 15.19 3.61
CA MET A 1 10.77 14.67 2.47
C MET A 1 11.44 13.42 3.00
N ILE A 2 10.94 12.25 2.61
CA ILE A 2 11.41 10.99 3.19
C ILE A 2 12.72 10.61 2.49
N ASP A 3 13.80 10.48 3.24
CA ASP A 3 15.11 10.08 2.72
C ASP A 3 15.06 8.68 2.12
N VAL A 4 15.28 8.59 0.81
CA VAL A 4 15.27 7.34 0.04
C VAL A 4 16.67 6.80 -0.21
N GLU A 5 17.67 7.63 0.04
CA GLU A 5 19.06 7.36 -0.24
C GLU A 5 19.72 6.77 1.00
N LEU A 6 20.79 6.00 0.77
CA LEU A 6 21.62 5.53 1.86
C LEU A 6 22.30 6.74 2.53
N PRO A 7 22.12 6.96 3.84
CA PRO A 7 22.80 8.05 4.53
C PRO A 7 24.33 7.93 4.40
N PRO A 8 25.09 9.04 4.37
CA PRO A 8 26.55 8.98 4.28
C PRO A 8 27.15 8.36 5.55
N GLY A 9 28.32 7.72 5.42
CA GLY A 9 29.07 7.14 6.54
C GLY A 9 30.01 5.98 6.15
N PRO A 10 30.70 5.35 7.12
CA PRO A 10 31.70 4.32 6.86
C PRO A 10 31.09 3.03 6.28
N PRO A 11 31.73 2.32 5.33
CA PRO A 11 31.17 1.12 4.73
C PRO A 11 30.74 0.04 5.73
N ALA A 12 31.46 -0.10 6.85
CA ALA A 12 31.17 -1.06 7.92
C ALA A 12 29.75 -0.91 8.52
N SER A 13 29.19 0.30 8.53
CA SER A 13 27.84 0.56 9.05
C SER A 13 26.77 0.69 7.96
N ALA A 14 27.08 0.32 6.70
CA ALA A 14 26.14 0.48 5.58
C ALA A 14 24.80 -0.21 5.80
N LEU A 15 24.79 -1.41 6.40
CA LEU A 15 23.56 -2.13 6.73
C LEU A 15 22.74 -1.39 7.80
N ALA A 16 23.38 -0.93 8.87
CA ALA A 16 22.70 -0.19 9.92
C ALA A 16 22.13 1.14 9.39
N ARG A 17 22.86 1.86 8.53
CA ARG A 17 22.35 3.08 7.88
C ARG A 17 21.20 2.79 6.90
N GLY A 18 21.27 1.69 6.15
CA GLY A 18 20.17 1.25 5.29
C GLY A 18 18.91 0.94 6.08
N PHE A 19 19.06 0.27 7.23
CA PHE A 19 17.95 0.01 8.16
C PHE A 19 17.40 1.32 8.73
N ALA A 20 18.26 2.26 9.12
CA ALA A 20 17.86 3.57 9.62
C ALA A 20 17.03 4.35 8.59
N ALA A 21 17.43 4.35 7.31
CA ALA A 21 16.65 4.97 6.24
C ALA A 21 15.28 4.30 6.05
N CYS A 22 15.22 2.96 6.13
CA CYS A 22 13.94 2.25 6.11
C CYS A 22 13.06 2.64 7.29
N LEU A 23 13.62 2.66 8.51
CA LEU A 23 12.89 3.02 9.72
C LEU A 23 12.38 4.46 9.67
N ALA A 24 13.23 5.41 9.25
CA ALA A 24 12.89 6.81 9.07
C ALA A 24 11.73 6.99 8.10
N SER A 25 11.74 6.23 6.98
CA SER A 25 10.65 6.21 6.01
C SER A 25 9.34 5.65 6.57
N VAL A 26 9.38 4.71 7.50
CA VAL A 26 8.17 4.13 8.12
C VAL A 26 7.56 5.08 9.14
N THR A 27 8.40 5.78 9.89
CA THR A 27 7.96 6.70 10.96
C THR A 27 7.74 8.13 10.45
N GLU A 28 8.01 8.39 9.18
CA GLU A 28 7.96 9.72 8.55
C GLU A 28 8.79 10.78 9.30
N VAL A 29 9.91 10.37 9.90
CA VAL A 29 10.88 11.26 10.57
C VAL A 29 12.14 11.39 9.73
N ALA A 30 12.91 12.47 9.92
CA ALA A 30 14.21 12.57 9.26
C ALA A 30 15.16 11.51 9.82
N VAL A 31 16.01 10.93 8.97
CA VAL A 31 16.96 9.90 9.42
C VAL A 31 17.94 10.43 10.48
N THR A 32 18.21 11.74 10.47
CA THR A 32 19.03 12.45 11.46
C THR A 32 18.39 12.51 12.85
N ASP A 33 17.07 12.33 12.94
CA ASP A 33 16.33 12.38 14.21
C ASP A 33 16.24 11.01 14.89
N LEU A 34 16.63 9.94 14.17
CA LEU A 34 16.78 8.62 14.75
C LEU A 34 18.06 8.56 15.62
N PRO A 35 18.06 7.76 16.70
CA PRO A 35 19.30 7.41 17.39
C PRO A 35 20.35 6.92 16.40
N ALA A 36 21.55 7.48 16.47
CA ALA A 36 22.61 7.20 15.52
C ALA A 36 22.88 5.69 15.43
N PRO A 37 22.88 5.10 14.22
CA PRO A 37 23.26 3.70 14.07
C PRO A 37 24.72 3.54 14.50
N GLY A 38 24.98 2.62 15.43
CA GLY A 38 26.34 2.14 15.69
C GLY A 38 26.91 1.41 14.47
N GLU A 39 28.12 0.85 14.61
CA GLU A 39 28.71 0.03 13.55
C GLU A 39 27.97 -1.30 13.35
N ASP A 40 27.38 -1.83 14.43
CA ASP A 40 26.64 -3.08 14.47
C ASP A 40 25.11 -2.85 14.45
N LEU A 41 24.41 -3.62 13.61
CA LEU A 41 22.97 -3.57 13.50
C LEU A 41 22.28 -4.06 14.78
N ALA A 42 22.80 -5.10 15.44
CA ALA A 42 22.15 -5.64 16.65
C ALA A 42 22.12 -4.59 17.77
N HIS A 43 23.22 -3.86 17.96
CA HIS A 43 23.26 -2.72 18.87
C HIS A 43 22.28 -1.60 18.47
N ALA A 44 22.25 -1.22 17.18
CA ALA A 44 21.36 -0.17 16.68
C ALA A 44 19.87 -0.51 16.89
N LEU A 45 19.48 -1.77 16.66
CA LEU A 45 18.11 -2.27 16.89
C LEU A 45 17.66 -2.07 18.34
N GLY A 46 18.57 -2.24 19.31
CA GLY A 46 18.28 -1.98 20.73
C GLY A 46 17.92 -0.52 21.00
N ALA A 47 18.71 0.41 20.46
CA ALA A 47 18.45 1.84 20.60
C ALA A 47 17.13 2.27 19.94
N TRP A 48 16.85 1.77 18.73
CA TRP A 48 15.60 2.08 18.03
C TRP A 48 14.36 1.48 18.68
N ARG A 49 14.45 0.30 19.31
CA ARG A 49 13.34 -0.25 20.11
C ARG A 49 12.95 0.71 21.24
N GLY A 50 13.93 1.25 21.96
CA GLY A 50 13.69 2.22 23.02
C GLY A 50 13.10 3.54 22.51
N TRP A 51 13.65 4.06 21.40
CA TRP A 51 13.15 5.27 20.77
C TRP A 51 11.72 5.11 20.25
N LEU A 52 11.41 4.02 19.54
CA LEU A 52 10.05 3.72 19.06
C LEU A 52 9.06 3.60 20.21
N ALA A 53 9.46 2.97 21.33
CA ALA A 53 8.60 2.86 22.50
C ALA A 53 8.20 4.23 23.06
N GLY A 54 9.11 5.21 23.03
CA GLY A 54 8.82 6.61 23.37
C GLY A 54 7.87 7.31 22.40
N HIS A 55 7.68 6.77 21.19
CA HIS A 55 6.83 7.30 20.12
C HIS A 55 5.58 6.43 19.87
N GLY A 56 5.20 5.60 20.85
CA GLY A 56 3.97 4.80 20.78
C GLY A 56 4.01 3.66 19.77
N SER A 57 5.20 3.25 19.32
CA SER A 57 5.39 2.14 18.37
C SER A 57 6.41 1.11 18.90
N GLY A 58 6.46 -0.06 18.27
CA GLY A 58 7.39 -1.13 18.60
C GLY A 58 7.97 -1.78 17.35
N LEU A 59 9.22 -2.24 17.46
CA LEU A 59 9.88 -3.02 16.43
C LEU A 59 9.71 -4.52 16.73
N VAL A 60 8.83 -5.21 16.03
CA VAL A 60 8.42 -6.59 16.34
C VAL A 60 9.12 -7.56 15.39
N PRO A 61 9.90 -8.54 15.87
CA PRO A 61 10.56 -9.52 14.99
C PRO A 61 9.53 -10.40 14.28
N ILE A 62 9.79 -10.71 13.01
CA ILE A 62 8.95 -11.58 12.17
C ILE A 62 9.65 -12.93 12.04
N ALA A 63 9.01 -14.00 12.54
CA ALA A 63 9.60 -15.34 12.57
C ALA A 63 9.69 -16.02 11.20
N ASP A 64 8.68 -15.83 10.34
CA ASP A 64 8.63 -16.39 8.98
C ASP A 64 8.30 -15.27 7.98
N PRO A 65 9.31 -14.51 7.54
CA PRO A 65 9.09 -13.38 6.63
C PRO A 65 8.65 -13.79 5.22
N VAL A 66 8.91 -15.03 4.80
CA VAL A 66 8.50 -15.53 3.48
C VAL A 66 6.98 -15.72 3.42
N ARG A 67 6.38 -16.20 4.51
CA ARG A 67 4.92 -16.36 4.62
C ARG A 67 4.20 -15.17 5.24
N PHE A 68 4.93 -14.17 5.71
CA PHE A 68 4.35 -13.01 6.37
C PHE A 68 3.52 -12.17 5.39
N GLN A 69 2.25 -11.94 5.75
CA GLN A 69 1.31 -11.14 4.96
C GLN A 69 0.73 -10.06 5.86
N TRP A 70 1.12 -8.81 5.62
CA TRP A 70 0.63 -7.67 6.39
C TRP A 70 0.52 -6.45 5.48
N PRO A 71 -0.65 -5.78 5.43
CA PRO A 71 -0.82 -4.53 4.68
C PRO A 71 -0.18 -3.31 5.37
N GLY A 72 0.87 -3.51 6.17
CA GLY A 72 1.60 -2.48 6.88
C GLY A 72 3.10 -2.53 6.59
N TRP A 73 3.85 -1.62 7.21
CA TRP A 73 5.28 -1.44 6.99
C TRP A 73 6.14 -2.44 7.73
N TRP A 74 7.03 -3.12 7.00
CA TRP A 74 8.02 -3.99 7.62
C TRP A 74 9.36 -3.90 6.92
N ILE A 75 10.43 -4.02 7.69
CA ILE A 75 11.81 -3.91 7.24
C ILE A 75 12.39 -5.31 7.21
N ALA A 76 13.03 -5.68 6.11
CA ALA A 76 13.73 -6.95 5.96
C ALA A 76 15.22 -6.69 5.71
N VAL A 77 16.08 -7.55 6.23
CA VAL A 77 17.47 -7.63 5.81
C VAL A 77 17.61 -8.84 4.91
N VAL A 78 18.05 -8.58 3.67
CA VAL A 78 18.17 -9.59 2.62
C VAL A 78 19.63 -9.85 2.31
N GLU A 79 19.92 -11.11 2.00
CA GLU A 79 21.22 -11.50 1.49
C GLU A 79 21.35 -11.04 0.04
N GLN A 80 22.48 -10.43 -0.29
CA GLN A 80 22.85 -10.11 -1.66
C GLN A 80 23.59 -11.30 -2.25
N GLU A 81 23.18 -11.75 -3.44
CA GLU A 81 23.96 -12.73 -4.19
C GLU A 81 25.25 -12.04 -4.68
N ASP A 82 26.41 -12.62 -4.35
CA ASP A 82 27.72 -12.12 -4.75
C ASP A 82 27.80 -12.06 -6.29
N GLY A 83 27.68 -10.85 -6.84
CA GLY A 83 28.13 -10.58 -8.20
C GLY A 83 29.65 -10.64 -8.21
N GLY A 84 30.25 -11.82 -8.48
CA GLY A 84 31.70 -11.96 -8.69
C GLY A 84 32.19 -10.95 -9.74
N THR A 85 33.39 -10.37 -9.65
CA THR A 85 34.68 -10.92 -9.24
C THR A 85 35.52 -9.88 -8.50
N GLY A 86 35.92 -10.16 -7.26
CA GLY A 86 36.88 -9.37 -6.50
C GLY A 86 36.92 -9.84 -5.06
N GLY A 87 37.92 -10.65 -4.72
CA GLY A 87 38.03 -11.31 -3.42
C GLY A 87 38.03 -10.32 -2.25
N GLY A 88 36.97 -10.38 -1.47
CA GLY A 88 36.84 -9.80 -0.13
C GLY A 88 35.75 -10.58 0.59
N ALA A 89 36.08 -11.23 1.70
CA ALA A 89 35.14 -12.06 2.46
C ALA A 89 33.99 -11.21 3.03
N GLY A 90 32.76 -11.52 2.63
CA GLY A 90 31.54 -10.99 3.23
C GLY A 90 30.43 -10.82 2.21
N GLY A 91 29.64 -11.87 1.97
CA GLY A 91 28.39 -11.76 1.21
C GLY A 91 27.55 -10.62 1.79
N GLY A 92 27.28 -9.61 0.98
CA GLY A 92 26.66 -8.36 1.43
C GLY A 92 25.22 -8.58 1.90
N ALA A 93 24.77 -7.80 2.88
CA ALA A 93 23.37 -7.77 3.29
C ALA A 93 22.80 -6.36 3.10
N ALA A 94 21.55 -6.28 2.67
CA ALA A 94 20.85 -5.03 2.44
C ALA A 94 19.54 -4.96 3.23
N ALA A 95 19.29 -3.83 3.89
CA ALA A 95 17.99 -3.51 4.46
C ALA A 95 17.06 -2.99 3.35
N VAL A 96 15.84 -3.51 3.34
CA VAL A 96 14.76 -3.11 2.44
C VAL A 96 13.49 -2.84 3.23
N LEU A 97 12.72 -1.86 2.78
CA LEU A 97 11.37 -1.64 3.28
C LEU A 97 10.39 -2.38 2.38
N ALA A 98 9.46 -3.11 2.97
CA ALA A 98 8.42 -3.84 2.28
C ALA A 98 7.03 -3.40 2.72
N PHE A 99 6.08 -3.50 1.79
CA PHE A 99 4.68 -3.13 2.00
C PHE A 99 3.74 -3.95 1.11
N GLY A 100 2.50 -4.12 1.56
CA GLY A 100 1.39 -4.68 0.78
C GLY A 100 1.13 -6.16 1.02
N THR A 101 0.09 -6.69 0.37
CA THR A 101 -0.31 -8.10 0.48
C THR A 101 -0.81 -8.59 -0.88
N PRO A 102 0.01 -9.33 -1.67
CA PRO A 102 1.36 -9.80 -1.33
C PRO A 102 2.40 -8.67 -1.26
N PRO A 103 3.39 -8.76 -0.34
CA PRO A 103 4.35 -7.69 -0.12
C PRO A 103 5.48 -7.63 -1.15
N GLY A 104 5.92 -6.40 -1.45
CA GLY A 104 7.11 -6.14 -2.25
C GLY A 104 7.98 -5.05 -1.67
N VAL A 105 9.19 -4.95 -2.21
CA VAL A 105 10.17 -3.94 -1.82
C VAL A 105 9.76 -2.58 -2.36
N VAL A 106 9.63 -1.61 -1.47
CA VAL A 106 9.24 -0.23 -1.77
C VAL A 106 10.35 0.77 -1.50
N LEU A 107 11.38 0.37 -0.76
CA LEU A 107 12.62 1.13 -0.58
C LEU A 107 13.78 0.15 -0.42
N SER A 108 14.90 0.44 -1.08
CA SER A 108 16.14 -0.33 -0.97
C SER A 108 17.34 0.61 -1.09
N PRO A 109 17.74 1.29 0.01
CA PRO A 109 18.73 2.36 -0.03
C PRO A 109 20.12 1.89 -0.49
N GLN A 110 20.48 0.65 -0.12
CA GLN A 110 21.78 0.06 -0.43
C GLN A 110 21.83 -0.59 -1.81
N THR A 111 20.68 -1.02 -2.34
CA THR A 111 20.62 -1.86 -3.54
C THR A 111 19.37 -1.54 -4.35
N PRO A 112 19.37 -0.45 -5.14
CA PRO A 112 18.19 -0.01 -5.89
C PRO A 112 17.58 -1.09 -6.79
N ALA A 113 18.38 -2.06 -7.26
CA ALA A 113 17.92 -3.19 -8.08
C ALA A 113 16.89 -4.11 -7.38
N LEU A 114 16.74 -4.02 -6.06
CA LEU A 114 15.74 -4.78 -5.31
C LEU A 114 14.35 -4.12 -5.33
N LEU A 115 14.24 -2.86 -5.75
CA LEU A 115 12.97 -2.13 -5.77
C LEU A 115 11.93 -2.84 -6.66
N GLY A 116 10.70 -2.96 -6.15
CA GLY A 116 9.58 -3.64 -6.84
C GLY A 116 9.62 -5.17 -6.80
N ARG A 117 10.70 -5.79 -6.30
CA ARG A 117 10.79 -7.25 -6.17
C ARG A 117 9.78 -7.76 -5.13
N ALA A 118 9.16 -8.90 -5.41
CA ALA A 118 8.32 -9.56 -4.41
C ALA A 118 9.21 -10.13 -3.30
N THR A 119 8.80 -9.94 -2.05
CA THR A 119 9.59 -10.40 -0.89
C THR A 119 9.67 -11.92 -0.79
N ALA A 120 8.70 -12.63 -1.36
CA ALA A 120 8.72 -14.09 -1.49
C ALA A 120 9.87 -14.61 -2.37
N ASP A 121 10.45 -13.75 -3.22
CA ASP A 121 11.55 -14.09 -4.12
C ASP A 121 12.93 -13.72 -3.54
N LEU A 122 12.98 -13.27 -2.28
CA LEU A 122 14.20 -12.78 -1.62
C LEU A 122 14.66 -13.74 -0.52
N ARG A 123 15.98 -13.86 -0.34
CA ARG A 123 16.57 -14.54 0.81
C ARG A 123 16.62 -13.57 1.99
N ILE A 124 15.65 -13.70 2.90
CA ILE A 124 15.50 -12.81 4.06
C ILE A 124 16.18 -13.45 5.27
N ARG A 125 17.17 -12.76 5.84
CA ARG A 125 17.91 -13.17 7.03
C ARG A 125 17.17 -12.84 8.32
N GLU A 126 16.63 -11.64 8.38
CA GLU A 126 15.90 -11.09 9.54
C GLU A 126 14.86 -10.10 9.05
N ALA A 127 13.76 -9.96 9.79
CA ALA A 127 12.69 -9.05 9.44
C ALA A 127 11.97 -8.52 10.68
N HIS A 128 11.50 -7.29 10.58
CA HIS A 128 10.87 -6.55 11.68
C HIS A 128 9.66 -5.76 11.18
N ALA A 129 8.55 -5.90 11.89
CA ALA A 129 7.37 -5.07 11.74
C ALA A 129 7.46 -3.82 12.61
N VAL A 130 7.02 -2.66 12.12
CA VAL A 130 6.86 -1.45 12.95
C VAL A 130 5.39 -1.28 13.29
N ALA A 131 5.00 -1.60 14.52
CA ALA A 131 3.60 -1.66 14.92
C ALA A 131 3.27 -0.67 16.04
N SER A 132 2.04 -0.13 16.05
CA SER A 132 1.52 0.68 17.16
C SER A 132 1.52 -0.13 18.47
N LEU A 133 1.87 0.51 19.58
CA LEU A 133 1.72 -0.05 20.93
C LEU A 133 0.28 -0.01 21.43
N ASP A 134 -0.54 0.90 20.89
CA ASP A 134 -1.96 1.02 21.20
C ASP A 134 -2.77 0.37 20.08
N PRO A 135 -3.26 -0.87 20.26
CA PRO A 135 -4.06 -1.55 19.25
C PRO A 135 -5.50 -1.02 19.21
N VAL A 136 -5.90 -0.11 20.10
CA VAL A 136 -7.25 0.43 20.15
C VAL A 136 -7.48 1.32 18.92
N PRO A 137 -8.48 1.02 18.07
CA PRO A 137 -8.80 1.86 16.93
C PRO A 137 -9.28 3.23 17.40
N ARG A 138 -8.49 4.28 17.16
CA ARG A 138 -8.94 5.65 17.38
C ARG A 138 -9.82 6.07 16.23
N ARG A 139 -11.08 6.35 16.51
CA ARG A 139 -11.92 7.09 15.55
C ARG A 139 -11.40 8.52 15.54
N GLY A 140 -10.91 8.96 14.37
CA GLY A 140 -10.61 10.37 14.15
C GLY A 140 -11.87 11.23 14.36
N PRO A 141 -11.72 12.54 14.58
CA PRO A 141 -12.86 13.44 14.62
C PRO A 141 -13.70 13.26 13.35
N VAL A 142 -15.02 13.16 13.52
CA VAL A 142 -15.97 13.07 12.40
C VAL A 142 -16.00 14.44 11.72
N ALA A 143 -15.16 14.62 10.70
CA ALA A 143 -15.22 15.81 9.86
C ALA A 143 -16.47 15.77 8.96
N GLU A 144 -16.84 16.97 8.49
CA GLU A 144 -17.97 17.40 7.66
C GLU A 144 -18.63 16.36 6.74
N VAL A 145 -19.85 16.67 6.29
CA VAL A 145 -20.53 15.89 5.25
C VAL A 145 -19.63 15.81 4.01
N LEU A 146 -18.95 14.68 3.85
CA LEU A 146 -18.05 14.43 2.74
C LEU A 146 -18.90 14.35 1.46
N ARG A 147 -18.59 15.21 0.49
CA ARG A 147 -19.31 15.31 -0.78
C ARG A 147 -18.32 15.37 -1.93
N GLY A 148 -18.62 14.66 -2.99
CA GLY A 148 -17.86 14.68 -4.23
C GLY A 148 -18.72 14.23 -5.41
N THR A 149 -18.07 13.88 -6.51
CA THR A 149 -18.72 13.37 -7.72
C THR A 149 -17.97 12.19 -8.29
N VAL A 150 -18.66 11.35 -9.05
CA VAL A 150 -18.06 10.32 -9.90
C VAL A 150 -17.49 11.02 -11.14
N GLU A 151 -16.18 10.94 -11.33
CA GLU A 151 -15.50 11.48 -12.50
C GLU A 151 -15.29 10.42 -13.59
N GLY A 152 -15.18 9.15 -13.20
CA GLY A 152 -14.96 8.06 -14.14
C GLY A 152 -15.42 6.73 -13.59
N LEU A 153 -15.81 5.83 -14.49
CA LEU A 153 -16.21 4.47 -14.17
C LEU A 153 -15.43 3.48 -15.03
N ALA A 154 -15.05 2.36 -14.42
CA ALA A 154 -14.36 1.28 -15.09
C ALA A 154 -14.71 -0.08 -14.53
N VAL A 155 -14.71 -1.09 -15.39
CA VAL A 155 -14.82 -2.52 -15.00
C VAL A 155 -13.78 -3.34 -15.73
N ALA A 156 -13.41 -4.49 -15.17
CA ALA A 156 -12.64 -5.49 -15.92
C ALA A 156 -13.41 -6.80 -16.00
N PRO A 157 -13.57 -7.40 -17.18
CA PRO A 157 -14.37 -8.62 -17.35
C PRO A 157 -13.74 -9.87 -16.72
N ALA A 158 -12.42 -9.88 -16.48
CA ALA A 158 -11.69 -11.00 -15.91
C ALA A 158 -10.47 -10.52 -15.08
N ALA A 159 -9.88 -11.43 -14.29
CA ALA A 159 -8.58 -11.19 -13.66
C ALA A 159 -7.55 -10.73 -14.70
N GLU A 160 -6.75 -9.72 -14.34
CA GLU A 160 -5.68 -9.13 -15.16
C GLU A 160 -6.10 -8.48 -16.50
N ALA A 161 -7.28 -8.79 -17.03
CA ALA A 161 -7.81 -8.21 -18.26
C ALA A 161 -7.84 -6.68 -18.23
N PRO A 162 -7.63 -5.97 -19.36
CA PRO A 162 -7.69 -4.52 -19.40
C PRO A 162 -9.00 -3.97 -18.83
N MET A 163 -8.91 -2.87 -18.08
CA MET A 163 -10.09 -2.15 -17.61
C MET A 163 -10.80 -1.50 -18.81
N ARG A 164 -12.13 -1.45 -18.77
CA ARG A 164 -12.98 -0.82 -19.77
C ARG A 164 -13.69 0.35 -19.11
N LEU A 165 -13.54 1.54 -19.69
CA LEU A 165 -14.23 2.73 -19.24
C LEU A 165 -15.71 2.65 -19.60
N LEU A 166 -16.56 3.22 -18.75
CA LEU A 166 -18.01 3.26 -18.90
C LEU A 166 -18.52 4.66 -18.56
N ASP A 167 -19.65 5.05 -19.16
CA ASP A 167 -20.43 6.21 -18.69
C ASP A 167 -21.41 5.83 -17.58
N VAL A 168 -21.82 4.55 -17.54
CA VAL A 168 -22.85 4.00 -16.67
C VAL A 168 -22.47 2.60 -16.21
N ALA A 169 -22.63 2.31 -14.92
CA ALA A 169 -22.44 0.99 -14.32
C ALA A 169 -23.66 0.58 -13.48
N HIS A 170 -24.05 -0.70 -13.55
CA HIS A 170 -25.14 -1.25 -12.74
C HIS A 170 -24.56 -1.98 -11.53
N ALA A 171 -24.91 -1.53 -10.34
CA ALA A 171 -24.50 -2.13 -9.08
C ALA A 171 -25.56 -3.12 -8.59
N ARG A 172 -25.08 -4.27 -8.08
CA ARG A 172 -25.90 -5.34 -7.50
C ARG A 172 -25.52 -5.54 -6.05
N ALA A 173 -26.50 -5.46 -5.15
CA ALA A 173 -26.33 -5.61 -3.72
C ALA A 173 -25.61 -6.92 -3.39
N GLY A 174 -24.55 -6.81 -2.58
CA GLY A 174 -23.74 -7.94 -2.14
C GLY A 174 -22.93 -8.64 -3.24
N ARG A 175 -22.92 -8.13 -4.48
CA ARG A 175 -22.25 -8.74 -5.63
C ARG A 175 -21.23 -7.80 -6.27
N GLY A 176 -21.55 -6.52 -6.42
CA GLY A 176 -20.69 -5.54 -7.10
C GLY A 176 -21.23 -5.09 -8.46
N LEU A 177 -20.35 -4.62 -9.35
CA LEU A 177 -20.76 -4.08 -10.65
C LEU A 177 -20.95 -5.16 -11.72
N ASP A 178 -22.05 -5.09 -12.46
CA ASP A 178 -22.28 -5.96 -13.62
C ASP A 178 -21.16 -5.80 -14.65
N GLY A 179 -20.62 -6.93 -15.11
CA GLY A 179 -19.48 -6.97 -16.05
C GLY A 179 -18.10 -6.87 -15.39
N ASP A 180 -18.01 -6.68 -14.06
CA ASP A 180 -16.74 -6.75 -13.35
C ASP A 180 -16.40 -8.16 -12.86
N ARG A 181 -15.11 -8.51 -12.92
CA ARG A 181 -14.51 -9.77 -12.49
C ARG A 181 -14.88 -10.13 -11.05
N TYR A 182 -14.96 -9.15 -10.15
CA TYR A 182 -15.28 -9.44 -8.75
C TYR A 182 -16.76 -9.79 -8.55
N ALA A 183 -17.66 -9.29 -9.40
CA ALA A 183 -19.09 -9.62 -9.37
C ALA A 183 -19.42 -11.07 -9.75
N VAL A 184 -18.47 -11.76 -10.38
CA VAL A 184 -18.56 -13.20 -10.70
C VAL A 184 -17.53 -14.04 -9.94
N GLY A 185 -16.84 -13.46 -8.95
CA GLY A 185 -15.84 -14.18 -8.17
C GLY A 185 -14.57 -14.57 -8.95
N ALA A 186 -14.31 -13.94 -10.10
CA ALA A 186 -13.19 -14.22 -11.00
C ALA A 186 -12.06 -13.17 -10.90
N GLY A 187 -12.03 -12.36 -9.83
CA GLY A 187 -10.93 -11.43 -9.58
C GLY A 187 -9.72 -12.13 -8.96
N THR A 188 -8.52 -11.56 -9.15
CA THR A 188 -7.26 -12.12 -8.61
C THR A 188 -7.34 -12.44 -7.12
N PHE A 189 -8.03 -11.59 -6.35
CA PHE A 189 -8.17 -11.72 -4.90
C PHE A 189 -9.55 -12.21 -4.46
N SER A 190 -10.35 -12.74 -5.39
CA SER A 190 -11.69 -13.24 -5.05
C SER A 190 -11.60 -14.31 -3.95
N PRO A 191 -12.46 -14.24 -2.91
CA PRO A 191 -12.47 -15.24 -1.86
C PRO A 191 -12.68 -16.65 -2.40
N ARG A 192 -11.86 -17.60 -1.97
CA ARG A 192 -11.97 -19.03 -2.37
C ARG A 192 -13.23 -19.71 -1.85
N ALA A 193 -13.84 -19.19 -0.78
CA ALA A 193 -15.06 -19.70 -0.19
C ALA A 193 -15.83 -18.56 0.48
N GLY A 194 -17.15 -18.53 0.23
CA GLY A 194 -18.08 -17.57 0.80
C GLY A 194 -17.89 -16.12 0.33
N ARG A 195 -18.87 -15.28 0.65
CA ARG A 195 -18.77 -13.83 0.47
C ARG A 195 -17.85 -13.25 1.55
N ARG A 196 -16.96 -12.32 1.18
CA ARG A 196 -16.20 -11.51 2.14
C ARG A 196 -16.49 -10.03 1.92
N PRO A 197 -16.54 -9.21 2.99
CA PRO A 197 -16.71 -7.77 2.86
C PRO A 197 -15.56 -7.09 2.09
N GLY A 198 -15.90 -6.04 1.33
CA GLY A 198 -14.94 -5.14 0.67
C GLY A 198 -14.44 -5.63 -0.69
N TYR A 199 -15.28 -6.37 -1.42
CA TYR A 199 -14.97 -6.88 -2.76
C TYR A 199 -15.97 -6.42 -3.83
N ASP A 200 -17.07 -5.77 -3.45
CA ASP A 200 -18.14 -5.41 -4.39
C ASP A 200 -17.77 -4.17 -5.22
N LEU A 201 -17.11 -3.19 -4.61
CA LEU A 201 -16.80 -1.90 -5.25
C LEU A 201 -15.43 -1.37 -4.80
N THR A 202 -14.71 -0.73 -5.72
CA THR A 202 -13.45 -0.03 -5.43
C THR A 202 -13.48 1.39 -5.93
N LEU A 203 -12.97 2.33 -5.13
CA LEU A 203 -12.93 3.76 -5.44
C LEU A 203 -11.51 4.30 -5.30
N VAL A 204 -11.17 5.34 -6.06
CA VAL A 204 -9.92 6.09 -5.95
C VAL A 204 -10.20 7.58 -6.18
N ALA A 205 -9.47 8.45 -5.49
CA ALA A 205 -9.60 9.90 -5.63
C ALA A 205 -8.77 10.41 -6.81
N ALA A 206 -9.35 11.27 -7.65
CA ALA A 206 -8.70 11.86 -8.81
C ALA A 206 -7.54 12.78 -8.41
N GLU A 207 -7.64 13.42 -7.26
CA GLU A 207 -6.57 14.22 -6.65
C GLU A 207 -5.27 13.41 -6.49
N VAL A 208 -5.37 12.10 -6.19
CA VAL A 208 -4.19 11.23 -6.12
C VAL A 208 -3.56 11.07 -7.49
N LEU A 209 -4.34 10.86 -8.55
CA LEU A 209 -3.81 10.70 -9.91
C LEU A 209 -3.21 12.02 -10.43
N ASP A 210 -3.86 13.15 -10.15
CA ASP A 210 -3.40 14.48 -10.52
C ASP A 210 -2.02 14.77 -9.88
N GLU A 211 -1.85 14.47 -8.59
CA GLU A 211 -0.58 14.62 -7.89
C GLU A 211 0.51 13.67 -8.44
N LEU A 212 0.17 12.42 -8.74
CA LEU A 212 1.12 11.47 -9.35
C LEU A 212 1.57 11.93 -10.74
N ALA A 213 0.65 12.41 -11.56
CA ALA A 213 0.95 12.96 -12.87
C ALA A 213 1.88 14.19 -12.76
N ALA A 214 1.61 15.09 -11.81
CA ALA A 214 2.48 16.24 -11.52
C ALA A 214 3.88 15.83 -11.04
N ALA A 215 4.00 14.68 -10.36
CA ALA A 215 5.27 14.07 -9.95
C ALA A 215 5.94 13.22 -11.04
N GLY A 216 5.41 13.19 -12.26
CA GLY A 216 5.98 12.44 -13.39
C GLY A 216 5.68 10.94 -13.39
N VAL A 217 4.69 10.49 -12.62
CA VAL A 217 4.22 9.10 -12.57
C VAL A 217 2.84 9.02 -13.25
N PRO A 218 2.76 8.81 -14.59
CA PRO A 218 1.49 8.79 -15.29
C PRO A 218 0.69 7.54 -14.89
N LEU A 219 -0.44 7.75 -14.21
CA LEU A 219 -1.36 6.70 -13.82
C LEU A 219 -2.80 7.18 -14.03
N ASP A 220 -3.55 6.50 -14.90
CA ASP A 220 -4.96 6.80 -15.15
C ASP A 220 -5.90 5.85 -14.37
N LEU A 221 -7.22 6.07 -14.47
CA LEU A 221 -8.21 5.22 -13.79
C LEU A 221 -8.04 3.74 -14.16
N ALA A 222 -7.83 3.43 -15.43
CA ALA A 222 -7.62 2.06 -15.89
C ALA A 222 -6.38 1.43 -15.23
N GLY A 223 -5.29 2.18 -15.13
CA GLY A 223 -4.05 1.82 -14.46
C GLY A 223 -4.24 1.60 -12.97
N THR A 224 -5.12 2.34 -12.28
CA THR A 224 -5.42 2.06 -10.86
C THR A 224 -6.16 0.74 -10.66
N ARG A 225 -6.79 0.22 -11.71
CA ARG A 225 -7.65 -0.97 -11.69
C ARG A 225 -8.81 -0.90 -10.70
N ARG A 226 -9.23 0.33 -10.34
CA ARG A 226 -10.39 0.60 -9.48
C ARG A 226 -11.63 0.88 -10.33
N ASN A 227 -12.80 0.76 -9.71
CA ASN A 227 -14.06 0.87 -10.44
C ASN A 227 -14.57 2.30 -10.58
N VAL A 228 -14.35 3.14 -9.58
CA VAL A 228 -14.89 4.50 -9.54
C VAL A 228 -13.75 5.48 -9.28
N LEU A 229 -13.58 6.44 -10.18
CA LEU A 229 -12.79 7.65 -9.94
C LEU A 229 -13.70 8.71 -9.33
N THR A 230 -13.32 9.28 -8.21
CA THR A 230 -14.09 10.33 -7.52
C THR A 230 -13.32 11.64 -7.47
N ARG A 231 -14.03 12.78 -7.43
CA ARG A 231 -13.44 14.10 -7.19
C ARG A 231 -14.13 14.83 -6.06
N GLY A 232 -13.38 15.60 -5.29
CA GLY A 232 -13.85 16.47 -4.22
C GLY A 232 -14.12 15.77 -2.89
N ILE A 233 -13.85 14.47 -2.78
CA ILE A 233 -14.15 13.66 -1.59
C ILE A 233 -12.93 12.87 -1.12
N ASP A 234 -12.66 12.92 0.19
CA ASP A 234 -11.72 12.02 0.84
C ASP A 234 -12.33 10.61 0.93
N VAL A 235 -12.01 9.77 -0.05
CA VAL A 235 -12.49 8.38 -0.11
C VAL A 235 -11.94 7.52 1.02
N ASN A 236 -10.78 7.85 1.59
CA ASN A 236 -10.18 7.08 2.67
C ASN A 236 -10.92 7.33 3.99
N ALA A 237 -11.42 8.55 4.20
CA ALA A 237 -12.28 8.89 5.33
C ALA A 237 -13.65 8.17 5.33
N LEU A 238 -14.01 7.47 4.24
CA LEU A 238 -15.22 6.64 4.16
C LEU A 238 -15.05 5.25 4.78
N VAL A 239 -13.86 4.85 5.23
CA VAL A 239 -13.66 3.56 5.92
C VAL A 239 -14.55 3.50 7.17
N GLY A 240 -15.37 2.45 7.27
CA GLY A 240 -16.31 2.24 8.37
C GLY A 240 -17.57 3.12 8.29
N ARG A 241 -17.78 3.86 7.20
CA ARG A 241 -18.94 4.73 6.99
C ARG A 241 -19.83 4.23 5.86
N ARG A 242 -21.12 4.58 5.93
CA ARG A 242 -22.04 4.48 4.81
C ARG A 242 -21.98 5.73 3.95
N PHE A 243 -22.17 5.54 2.65
CA PHE A 243 -22.18 6.64 1.69
C PHE A 243 -23.00 6.23 0.46
N ARG A 244 -23.54 7.21 -0.26
CA ARG A 244 -24.18 7.00 -1.55
C ARG A 244 -23.24 7.35 -2.70
N VAL A 245 -23.31 6.57 -3.76
CA VAL A 245 -22.73 6.87 -5.08
C VAL A 245 -23.89 6.89 -6.07
N GLY A 246 -24.35 8.08 -6.45
CA GLY A 246 -25.63 8.23 -7.13
C GLY A 246 -26.77 7.66 -6.27
N GLU A 247 -27.49 6.67 -6.79
CA GLU A 247 -28.61 6.01 -6.11
C GLU A 247 -28.17 4.82 -5.23
N VAL A 248 -26.92 4.37 -5.38
CA VAL A 248 -26.42 3.15 -4.76
C VAL A 248 -25.88 3.45 -3.36
N LEU A 249 -26.41 2.76 -2.36
CA LEU A 249 -25.88 2.80 -1.00
C LEU A 249 -24.71 1.83 -0.86
N CYS A 250 -23.60 2.31 -0.30
CA CYS A 250 -22.37 1.59 -0.09
C CYS A 250 -21.90 1.68 1.38
N GLU A 251 -21.04 0.74 1.79
CA GLU A 251 -20.35 0.77 3.07
C GLU A 251 -18.84 0.64 2.85
N GLY A 252 -18.06 1.63 3.29
CA GLY A 252 -16.61 1.59 3.21
C GLY A 252 -16.03 0.59 4.19
N ARG A 253 -15.15 -0.29 3.73
CA ARG A 253 -14.61 -1.39 4.54
C ARG A 253 -13.18 -1.20 4.96
N ARG A 254 -12.30 -0.86 4.01
CA ARG A 254 -10.86 -0.75 4.23
C ARG A 254 -10.20 -0.02 3.08
N LEU A 255 -8.97 0.44 3.31
CA LEU A 255 -8.13 0.98 2.25
C LEU A 255 -7.83 -0.10 1.19
N CYS A 256 -7.74 0.34 -0.06
CA CYS A 256 -7.38 -0.46 -1.22
C CYS A 256 -5.87 -0.37 -1.47
N GLU A 257 -5.10 -0.75 -0.44
CA GLU A 257 -3.65 -0.64 -0.43
C GLU A 257 -2.99 -1.29 -1.66
N PRO A 258 -1.96 -0.66 -2.24
CA PRO A 258 -1.25 -1.20 -3.37
C PRO A 258 -0.47 -2.46 -2.98
N CYS A 259 -0.22 -3.33 -3.96
CA CYS A 259 0.55 -4.55 -3.80
C CYS A 259 1.38 -4.82 -5.05
N VAL A 260 2.31 -5.77 -4.99
CA VAL A 260 3.20 -6.10 -6.12
C VAL A 260 2.43 -6.53 -7.36
N HIS A 261 1.28 -7.21 -7.18
CA HIS A 261 0.45 -7.59 -8.31
C HIS A 261 -0.13 -6.37 -9.05
N LEU A 262 -0.46 -5.28 -8.35
CA LEU A 262 -0.87 -4.03 -8.99
C LEU A 262 0.29 -3.41 -9.76
N ASP A 263 1.47 -3.30 -9.14
CA ASP A 263 2.66 -2.70 -9.77
C ASP A 263 3.04 -3.39 -11.07
N ARG A 264 2.97 -4.74 -11.11
CA ARG A 264 3.19 -5.52 -12.33
C ARG A 264 2.21 -5.21 -13.47
N LEU A 265 0.97 -4.83 -13.14
CA LEU A 265 -0.07 -4.54 -14.14
C LEU A 265 -0.12 -3.07 -14.55
N SER A 266 0.26 -2.16 -13.64
CA SER A 266 0.17 -0.71 -13.82
C SER A 266 1.49 -0.08 -14.27
N GLY A 267 2.59 -0.81 -14.15
CA GLY A 267 3.94 -0.34 -14.45
C GLY A 267 4.79 -0.21 -13.17
N PRO A 268 6.12 -0.41 -13.28
CA PRO A 268 7.01 -0.37 -12.13
C PRO A 268 7.01 1.01 -11.46
N GLY A 269 6.98 1.03 -10.13
CA GLY A 269 7.11 2.25 -9.34
C GLY A 269 5.77 2.89 -8.94
N THR A 270 4.65 2.26 -9.23
CA THR A 270 3.31 2.71 -8.81
C THR A 270 2.99 2.33 -7.37
N LEU A 271 3.67 1.32 -6.82
CA LEU A 271 3.38 0.82 -5.47
C LEU A 271 3.58 1.90 -4.39
N ARG A 272 4.79 2.47 -4.28
CA ARG A 272 5.13 3.38 -3.18
C ARG A 272 4.29 4.67 -3.18
N PRO A 273 4.07 5.35 -4.32
CA PRO A 273 3.27 6.58 -4.32
C PRO A 273 1.79 6.38 -3.96
N LEU A 274 1.29 5.15 -4.07
CA LEU A 274 -0.09 4.78 -3.72
C LEU A 274 -0.26 4.28 -2.27
N ILE A 275 0.80 4.15 -1.47
CA ILE A 275 0.69 3.66 -0.10
C ILE A 275 -0.19 4.61 0.71
N HIS A 276 -1.21 4.07 1.38
CA HIS A 276 -2.28 4.80 2.08
C HIS A 276 -3.13 5.72 1.20
N ARG A 277 -2.93 5.69 -0.12
CA ARG A 277 -3.60 6.54 -1.12
C ARG A 277 -4.23 5.74 -2.26
N GLY A 278 -4.17 4.40 -2.19
CA GLY A 278 -4.70 3.48 -3.20
C GLY A 278 -6.23 3.41 -3.29
N GLY A 279 -6.91 4.16 -2.41
CA GLY A 279 -8.36 4.35 -2.41
C GLY A 279 -9.11 3.42 -1.45
N LEU A 280 -10.39 3.16 -1.73
CA LEU A 280 -11.33 2.48 -0.84
C LEU A 280 -11.83 1.16 -1.44
N ARG A 281 -11.99 0.15 -0.58
CA ARG A 281 -12.81 -1.04 -0.83
C ARG A 281 -14.13 -0.92 -0.09
N ALA A 282 -15.24 -1.17 -0.78
CA ALA A 282 -16.58 -1.03 -0.25
C ALA A 282 -17.46 -2.24 -0.57
N ASP A 283 -18.53 -2.39 0.22
CA ASP A 283 -19.67 -3.26 -0.09
C ASP A 283 -20.79 -2.46 -0.75
N VAL A 284 -21.49 -3.07 -1.70
CA VAL A 284 -22.70 -2.52 -2.31
C VAL A 284 -23.89 -3.04 -1.51
N LEU A 285 -24.67 -2.14 -0.91
CA LEU A 285 -25.79 -2.50 -0.02
C LEU A 285 -27.14 -2.51 -0.75
N THR A 286 -27.28 -1.75 -1.84
CA THR A 286 -28.51 -1.70 -2.64
C THR A 286 -28.22 -1.85 -4.12
N ASP A 287 -29.18 -2.38 -4.86
CA ASP A 287 -29.16 -2.33 -6.32
C ASP A 287 -29.32 -0.89 -6.79
N GLY A 288 -28.77 -0.58 -7.97
CA GLY A 288 -28.98 0.72 -8.60
C GLY A 288 -27.98 1.01 -9.70
N GLU A 289 -28.05 2.23 -10.21
CA GLU A 289 -27.20 2.68 -11.30
C GLU A 289 -26.24 3.77 -10.84
N ILE A 290 -25.00 3.73 -11.34
CA ILE A 290 -23.98 4.74 -11.11
C ILE A 290 -23.61 5.34 -12.47
N ARG A 291 -23.72 6.67 -12.58
CA ARG A 291 -23.34 7.43 -13.77
C ARG A 291 -22.11 8.29 -13.51
N VAL A 292 -21.31 8.56 -14.53
CA VAL A 292 -20.36 9.67 -14.49
C VAL A 292 -21.12 10.98 -14.22
N GLY A 293 -20.57 11.82 -13.34
CA GLY A 293 -21.20 13.03 -12.82
C GLY A 293 -22.13 12.82 -11.62
N ALA A 294 -22.44 11.57 -11.25
CA ALA A 294 -23.29 11.30 -10.09
C ALA A 294 -22.64 11.77 -8.78
N PRO A 295 -23.43 12.25 -7.80
CA PRO A 295 -22.89 12.70 -6.52
C PRO A 295 -22.38 11.52 -5.69
N VAL A 296 -21.35 11.76 -4.90
CA VAL A 296 -20.87 10.88 -3.83
C VAL A 296 -21.07 11.60 -2.51
N VAL A 297 -21.81 11.02 -1.57
CA VAL A 297 -22.19 11.70 -0.31
C VAL A 297 -22.12 10.73 0.86
N ALA A 298 -21.33 11.06 1.88
CA ALA A 298 -21.32 10.31 3.13
C ALA A 298 -22.63 10.52 3.92
N GLU A 299 -23.13 9.45 4.53
CA GLU A 299 -24.23 9.51 5.50
C GLU A 299 -23.76 10.05 6.86
#